data_AF-A0A2M7T7F4-F1
#
_entry.id   AF-A0A2M7T7F4-F1
#
_cell.length_a   1.000
_cell.length_b   1.000
_cell.length_c   1.000
_cell.angle_alpha   90.00
_cell.angle_beta   90.00
_cell.angle_gamma   90.00
#
_symmetry.space_group_name_H-M   'P 1'
#
loop_
_entity.id
_entity.type
_entity.pdbx_description
1 polymer ?
#
loop_
_entity_poly.entity_id
_entity_poly.type
_entity_poly.pdbx_seq_one_letter_code
_entity_poly.pdbx_strand_id
1 'polypeptide(L)'
;MFESAHLKKDGTVMFVDVHARVVEFEGRKIIANIVRDITDHKRVEEALEKSEAGLAEAQHVAQFLNFAHPDDRELVKKSIDEALYENKPFSIDHRIVLLDGSERFKM
;
A
#
# COMPACT_ATOMS: atom_id res chain seq x y z
N MET A 1 -15.51 -18.40 -12.13
CA MET A 1 -15.32 -17.35 -11.12
C MET A 1 -14.37 -16.35 -11.73
N PHE A 2 -14.80 -15.12 -11.92
CA PHE A 2 -13.96 -14.03 -12.39
C PHE A 2 -14.46 -12.73 -11.78
N GLU A 3 -13.54 -11.83 -11.44
CA GLU A 3 -13.87 -10.50 -10.96
C GLU A 3 -14.13 -9.55 -12.14
N SER A 4 -15.11 -8.67 -11.98
CA SER A 4 -15.43 -7.65 -12.97
C SER A 4 -15.96 -6.38 -12.31
N ALA A 5 -16.02 -5.29 -13.08
CA ALA A 5 -16.60 -4.03 -12.64
C ALA A 5 -17.92 -3.81 -13.39
N HIS A 6 -19.00 -3.61 -12.66
CA HIS A 6 -20.32 -3.30 -13.19
C HIS A 6 -20.70 -1.85 -12.87
N LEU A 7 -21.42 -1.19 -13.77
CA LEU A 7 -22.01 0.13 -13.52
C LEU A 7 -23.40 -0.02 -12.91
N LYS A 8 -23.62 0.60 -11.76
CA LYS A 8 -24.94 0.76 -11.16
C LYS A 8 -25.76 1.78 -11.95
N LYS A 9 -27.08 1.76 -11.77
CA LYS A 9 -28.00 2.70 -12.45
C LYS A 9 -27.68 4.17 -12.15
N ASP A 10 -27.12 4.46 -10.98
CA ASP A 10 -26.70 5.80 -10.56
C ASP A 10 -25.32 6.22 -11.10
N GLY A 11 -24.65 5.38 -11.89
CA GLY A 11 -23.34 5.64 -12.47
C GLY A 11 -22.15 5.22 -11.59
N THR A 12 -22.38 4.74 -10.37
CA THR A 12 -21.30 4.24 -9.51
C THR A 12 -20.80 2.87 -9.96
N VAL A 13 -19.52 2.58 -9.72
CA VAL A 13 -18.92 1.28 -10.04
C VAL A 13 -19.11 0.31 -8.87
N MET A 14 -19.52 -0.90 -9.19
CA MET A 14 -19.64 -2.05 -8.29
C MET A 14 -18.65 -3.12 -8.72
N PHE A 15 -17.75 -3.50 -7.83
CA PHE A 15 -16.91 -4.66 -8.07
C PHE A 15 -17.70 -5.92 -7.75
N VAL A 16 -17.66 -6.88 -8.67
CA VAL A 16 -18.42 -8.11 -8.55
C VAL A 16 -17.56 -9.33 -8.81
N ASP A 17 -17.87 -10.41 -8.12
CA ASP A 17 -17.43 -11.75 -8.47
C ASP A 17 -18.57 -12.50 -9.16
N VAL A 18 -18.31 -12.99 -10.37
CA VAL A 18 -19.33 -13.58 -11.26
C VAL A 18 -19.08 -15.08 -11.45
N HIS A 19 -20.12 -15.86 -11.18
CA HIS A 19 -20.16 -17.31 -11.40
C HIS A 19 -21.29 -17.64 -12.37
N ALA A 20 -20.92 -17.97 -13.61
CA ALA A 20 -21.84 -18.42 -14.64
C ALA A 20 -21.78 -19.94 -14.80
N ARG A 21 -22.94 -20.60 -14.86
CA ARG A 21 -23.06 -22.03 -15.21
C ARG A 21 -24.25 -22.26 -16.12
N VAL A 22 -24.12 -23.20 -17.06
CA VAL A 22 -25.26 -23.68 -17.84
C VAL A 22 -26.01 -24.70 -16.98
N VAL A 23 -27.32 -24.50 -16.81
CA VAL A 23 -28.20 -25.42 -16.08
C VAL A 23 -29.42 -25.74 -16.94
N GLU A 24 -30.03 -26.91 -16.71
CA GLU A 24 -31.27 -27.30 -17.35
C GLU A 24 -32.45 -26.94 -16.45
N PHE A 25 -33.40 -26.20 -17.00
CA PHE A 25 -34.62 -25.77 -16.33
C PHE A 25 -35.80 -25.96 -17.29
N GLU A 26 -36.79 -26.75 -16.90
CA GLU A 26 -37.95 -27.09 -17.73
C GLU A 26 -37.59 -27.62 -19.14
N GLY A 27 -36.55 -28.47 -19.22
CA GLY A 27 -36.06 -29.04 -20.48
C GLY A 27 -35.32 -28.03 -21.40
N ARG A 28 -35.07 -26.81 -20.92
CA ARG A 28 -34.32 -25.77 -21.64
C ARG A 28 -32.99 -25.50 -20.94
N LYS A 29 -31.92 -25.35 -21.72
CA LYS A 29 -30.63 -24.90 -21.20
C LYS A 29 -30.66 -23.40 -20.98
N ILE A 30 -30.38 -22.97 -19.76
CA ILE A 30 -30.26 -21.56 -19.37
C ILE A 30 -28.88 -21.30 -18.78
N ILE A 31 -28.44 -20.04 -18.80
CA ILE A 31 -27.24 -19.60 -18.09
C ILE A 31 -27.67 -19.03 -16.75
N ALA A 32 -27.32 -19.70 -15.66
CA ALA A 32 -27.47 -19.20 -14.31
C ALA A 32 -26.23 -18.37 -13.94
N ASN A 33 -26.43 -17.10 -13.59
CA ASN A 33 -25.38 -16.23 -13.10
C ASN A 33 -25.62 -15.94 -11.61
N ILE A 34 -24.58 -16.14 -10.80
CA ILE A 34 -24.51 -15.63 -9.44
C ILE A 34 -23.53 -14.47 -9.45
N VAL A 35 -23.98 -13.31 -8.99
CA VAL A 35 -23.19 -12.08 -8.93
C VAL A 35 -23.11 -11.66 -7.47
N ARG A 36 -21.90 -11.68 -6.91
CA ARG A 36 -21.65 -11.23 -5.54
C ARG A 36 -21.02 -9.85 -5.59
N ASP A 37 -21.60 -8.88 -4.91
CA ASP A 37 -20.96 -7.58 -4.68
C ASP A 37 -19.76 -7.78 -3.73
N ILE A 38 -18.58 -7.37 -4.18
CA ILE A 38 -17.31 -7.44 -3.44
C ILE A 38 -16.72 -6.04 -3.22
N THR A 39 -17.50 -4.98 -3.44
CA THR A 39 -17.00 -3.60 -3.38
C THR A 39 -16.44 -3.26 -2.00
N ASP A 40 -17.13 -3.64 -0.93
CA ASP A 40 -16.67 -3.36 0.43
C ASP A 40 -15.43 -4.18 0.81
N HIS A 41 -15.33 -5.42 0.31
CA HIS A 41 -14.15 -6.23 0.50
C HIS A 41 -12.92 -5.61 -0.17
N LYS A 42 -13.04 -5.18 -1.44
CA LYS A 42 -11.96 -4.49 -2.16
C LYS A 42 -11.53 -3.18 -1.49
N ARG A 43 -12.48 -2.42 -0.93
CA ARG A 43 -12.15 -1.19 -0.17
C ARG A 43 -11.33 -1.47 1.08
N VAL A 44 -11.68 -2.54 1.81
CA VAL A 44 -10.94 -2.95 3.00
C VAL A 44 -9.54 -3.44 2.62
N GLU A 45 -9.42 -4.25 1.56
CA GLU A 45 -8.13 -4.72 1.06
C GLU A 45 -7.22 -3.56 0.62
N GLU A 46 -7.74 -2.62 -0.18
CA GLU A 46 -6.97 -1.45 -0.62
C GLU A 46 -6.57 -0.55 0.55
N ALA A 47 -7.45 -0.38 1.55
CA ALA A 47 -7.13 0.38 2.75
C ALA A 47 -6.05 -0.32 3.59
N LEU A 48 -6.10 -1.64 3.70
CA LEU A 48 -5.09 -2.44 4.38
C LEU A 48 -3.74 -2.33 3.67
N GLU A 49 -3.71 -2.51 2.35
CA GLU A 49 -2.48 -2.39 1.54
C GLU A 49 -1.82 -1.01 1.71
N LYS A 50 -2.62 0.07 1.67
CA LYS A 50 -2.11 1.43 1.91
C LYS A 50 -1.57 1.60 3.33
N SER A 51 -2.24 1.03 4.33
CA SER A 51 -1.77 1.09 5.72
C SER A 51 -0.46 0.30 5.91
N GLU A 52 -0.35 -0.89 5.33
CA GLU A 52 0.84 -1.73 5.41
C GLU A 52 2.03 -1.08 4.70
N ALA A 53 1.82 -0.49 3.52
CA ALA A 53 2.84 0.27 2.81
C ALA A 53 3.34 1.47 3.64
N GLY A 54 2.44 2.25 4.23
CA GLY A 54 2.79 3.37 5.08
C GLY A 54 3.55 2.95 6.36
N LEU A 55 3.17 1.82 6.97
CA LEU A 55 3.89 1.26 8.11
C LEU A 55 5.30 0.79 7.72
N ALA A 56 5.44 0.10 6.60
CA ALA A 56 6.74 -0.36 6.10
C ALA A 56 7.70 0.81 5.84
N GLU A 57 7.19 1.89 5.25
CA GLU A 57 7.95 3.11 5.02
C GLU A 57 8.37 3.79 6.34
N ALA A 58 7.43 3.97 7.27
CA ALA A 58 7.73 4.55 8.59
C ALA A 58 8.76 3.71 9.36
N GLN A 59 8.68 2.37 9.27
CA GLN A 59 9.62 1.46 9.91
C GLN A 59 11.01 1.53 9.27
N HIS A 60 11.10 1.69 7.95
CA HIS A 60 12.36 1.88 7.24
C HIS A 60 13.04 3.20 7.65
N VAL A 61 12.27 4.30 7.76
CA VAL A 61 12.77 5.59 8.27
C VAL A 61 13.24 5.47 9.72
N ALA A 62 12.46 4.81 10.58
CA ALA A 62 12.84 4.61 11.99
C ALA A 62 14.12 3.78 12.13
N GLN A 63 14.28 2.72 11.33
CA GLN A 63 15.51 1.92 11.30
C GLN A 63 16.71 2.76 10.89
N PHE A 64 16.57 3.60 9.86
CA PHE A 64 17.64 4.49 9.43
C PHE A 64 18.06 5.49 10.53
N LEU A 65 17.09 6.09 11.23
CA LEU A 65 17.36 7.01 12.34
C LEU A 65 18.07 6.35 13.53
N ASN A 66 17.88 5.05 13.76
CA ASN A 66 18.59 4.33 14.82
C ASN A 66 20.11 4.28 14.59
N PHE A 67 20.53 4.21 13.32
CA PHE A 67 21.95 4.21 12.95
C PHE A 67 22.54 5.62 12.86
N ALA A 68 21.71 6.66 12.79
CA ALA A 68 22.17 8.05 12.83
C ALA A 68 22.61 8.44 14.25
N HIS A 69 23.73 9.18 14.34
CA HIS A 69 24.20 9.75 15.60
C HIS A 69 23.11 10.64 16.23
N PRO A 70 22.90 10.60 17.56
CA PRO A 70 21.81 11.32 18.24
C PRO A 70 21.69 12.80 17.86
N ASP A 71 22.81 13.51 17.77
CA ASP A 71 22.85 14.93 17.40
C ASP A 71 22.37 15.21 15.96
N ASP A 72 22.50 14.23 15.07
CA ASP A 72 22.20 14.37 13.64
C ASP A 72 20.76 13.92 13.32
N ARG A 73 20.07 13.23 14.24
CA ARG A 73 18.73 12.65 14.01
C ARG A 73 17.68 13.68 13.63
N GLU A 74 17.68 14.85 14.26
CA GLU A 74 16.73 15.92 13.96
C GLU A 74 16.96 16.49 12.55
N LEU A 75 18.23 16.64 12.16
CA LEU A 75 18.60 17.08 10.81
C LEU A 75 18.17 16.04 9.77
N VAL A 76 18.47 14.76 10.03
CA VAL A 76 18.11 13.65 9.15
C VAL A 76 16.60 13.53 8.98
N LYS A 77 15.84 13.61 10.08
CA LYS A 77 14.37 13.55 10.05
C LYS A 77 13.79 14.69 9.22
N LYS A 78 14.25 15.92 9.44
CA LYS A 78 13.80 17.10 8.68
C LYS A 78 14.06 16.94 7.19
N SER A 79 15.23 16.45 6.80
CA SER A 79 15.56 16.25 5.39
C SER A 79 14.76 15.11 4.74
N ILE A 80 14.40 14.06 5.49
CA ILE A 80 13.49 13.00 5.01
C ILE A 80 12.09 13.57 4.76
N ASP A 81 11.55 14.36 5.70
CA ASP A 81 10.26 15.02 5.54
C ASP A 81 10.27 15.95 4.31
N GLU A 82 11.29 16.80 4.17
CA GLU A 82 11.44 17.71 3.01
C GLU A 82 11.52 16.94 1.67
N ALA A 83 12.20 15.80 1.63
CA ALA A 83 12.29 14.99 0.41
C ALA A 83 10.96 14.32 0.03
N LEU A 84 10.21 13.82 1.02
CA LEU A 84 8.92 13.17 0.82
C LEU A 84 7.85 14.14 0.32
N TYR A 85 7.84 15.38 0.82
CA TYR A 85 6.81 16.36 0.48
C TYR A 85 7.20 17.30 -0.67
N GLU A 86 8.49 17.61 -0.85
CA GLU A 86 8.93 18.61 -1.82
C GLU A 86 9.64 18.02 -3.05
N ASN A 87 9.78 16.69 -3.14
CA ASN A 87 10.41 15.97 -4.26
C ASN A 87 11.83 16.50 -4.59
N LYS A 88 12.57 16.89 -3.55
CA LYS A 88 13.95 17.38 -3.65
C LYS A 88 14.92 16.19 -3.50
N PRO A 89 15.89 16.00 -4.42
CA PRO A 89 16.95 15.03 -4.21
C PRO A 89 17.80 15.48 -3.03
N PHE A 90 18.01 14.59 -2.05
CA PHE A 90 18.81 14.88 -0.86
C PHE A 90 20.06 13.99 -0.80
N SER A 91 21.19 14.62 -0.48
CA SER A 91 22.42 13.97 -0.01
C SER A 91 22.70 14.58 1.36
N ILE A 92 22.71 13.76 2.40
CA ILE A 92 22.99 14.22 3.76
C ILE A 92 24.27 13.56 4.20
N ASP A 93 25.29 14.37 4.43
CA ASP A 93 26.48 13.95 5.13
C ASP A 93 26.09 13.74 6.60
N HIS A 94 26.10 12.50 7.08
CA HIS A 94 25.74 12.18 8.46
C HIS A 94 26.63 11.11 9.06
N ARG A 95 26.75 11.13 10.38
CA ARG A 95 27.49 10.13 11.14
C ARG A 95 26.60 8.91 11.38
N ILE A 96 27.17 7.73 11.09
CA ILE A 96 26.59 6.42 11.36
C ILE A 96 27.28 5.85 12.59
N VAL A 97 26.50 5.42 13.58
CA VAL A 97 26.97 4.67 14.75
C VAL A 97 26.83 3.18 14.47
N LEU A 98 27.94 2.45 14.48
CA LEU A 98 27.97 1.00 14.31
C LEU A 98 27.59 0.28 15.61
N LEU A 99 27.26 -1.02 15.52
CA LEU A 99 26.86 -1.83 16.69
C LEU A 99 27.95 -1.93 17.79
N ASP A 100 29.21 -1.64 17.45
CA ASP A 100 30.34 -1.60 18.38
C ASP A 100 30.57 -0.21 19.01
N GLY A 101 29.72 0.77 18.69
CA GLY A 101 29.81 2.15 19.17
C GLY A 101 30.76 3.06 18.38
N SER A 102 31.41 2.56 17.33
CA SER A 102 32.28 3.38 16.48
C SER A 102 31.49 4.25 15.49
N GLU A 103 32.00 5.44 15.20
CA GLU A 103 31.39 6.40 14.28
C GLU A 103 32.04 6.34 12.90
N ARG A 104 31.22 6.40 11.84
CA ARG A 104 31.65 6.59 10.45
C ARG A 104 30.91 7.73 9.78
N PHE A 105 31.62 8.48 8.94
CA PHE A 105 30.99 9.48 8.07
C PHE A 105 30.47 8.82 6.81
N LYS A 106 29.19 9.04 6.50
CA LYS A 106 28.61 8.72 5.19
C LYS A 106 28.44 10.03 4.42
N MET A 107 29.19 10.17 3.33
CA MET A 107 28.95 11.14 2.25
C MET A 107 27.97 10.56 1.23
#